data_AF-A0A1Q3L2Y5-F1
#
_entry.id   AF-A0A1Q3L2Y5-F1
#
_cell.length_a   1.000
_cell.length_b   1.000
_cell.length_c   1.000
_cell.angle_alpha   90.00
_cell.angle_beta   90.00
_cell.angle_gamma   90.00
#
_symmetry.space_group_name_H-M   'P 1'
#
loop_
_entity.id
_entity.type
_entity.pdbx_description
1 polymer ?
#
loop_
_entity_poly.entity_id
_entity_poly.type
_entity_poly.pdbx_seq_one_letter_code
_entity_poly.pdbx_strand_id
1 'polypeptide(L)' 'MALTTDEVLAGLAELVTDETGIDASEVAMEKSFTDDLDIDSISMMTIVVNAEEKFGVTI' A
#
# COMPACT_ATOMS: atom_id res chain seq x y z
N MET A 1 1.42 -13.34 -15.47
CA MET A 1 0.36 -13.84 -14.58
C MET A 1 -0.18 -12.62 -13.88
N ALA A 2 -1.50 -12.44 -13.79
CA ALA A 2 -2.03 -11.32 -13.01
C ALA A 2 -1.72 -11.60 -11.53
N LEU A 3 -1.15 -10.61 -10.83
CA LEU A 3 -0.97 -10.68 -9.39
C LEU A 3 -2.34 -10.88 -8.75
N THR A 4 -2.42 -11.79 -7.78
CA THR A 4 -3.68 -11.98 -7.05
C THR A 4 -3.90 -10.79 -6.11
N THR A 5 -5.15 -10.50 -5.78
CA THR A 5 -5.48 -9.38 -4.88
C THR A 5 -4.81 -9.52 -3.51
N ASP A 6 -4.60 -10.76 -3.07
CA ASP A 6 -3.88 -11.10 -1.83
C ASP A 6 -2.38 -10.74 -1.92
N GLU A 7 -1.72 -11.06 -3.03
CA GLU A 7 -0.32 -10.67 -3.26
C GLU A 7 -0.14 -9.16 -3.36
N VAL A 8 -1.08 -8.47 -4.02
CA VAL A 8 -1.06 -7.01 -4.10
C VAL A 8 -1.28 -6.40 -2.72
N LEU A 9 -2.28 -6.89 -1.96
CA LEU A 9 -2.57 -6.40 -0.61
C LEU A 9 -1.37 -6.62 0.32
N ALA A 10 -0.77 -7.82 0.32
CA ALA A 10 0.40 -8.12 1.14
C ALA A 10 1.58 -7.22 0.79
N GLY A 11 1.88 -7.03 -0.51
CA GLY A 11 2.99 -6.18 -0.92
C GLY A 11 2.73 -4.70 -0.68
N LEU A 12 1.48 -4.23 -0.77
CA LEU A 12 1.10 -2.86 -0.43
C LEU A 12 1.13 -2.62 1.08
N ALA A 13 0.71 -3.62 1.87
CA ALA A 13 0.77 -3.59 3.33
C ALA A 13 2.22 -3.50 3.82
N GLU A 14 3.14 -4.27 3.24
CA GLU A 14 4.58 -4.11 3.50
C GLU A 14 5.06 -2.68 3.20
N LEU A 15 4.72 -2.12 2.05
CA LEU A 15 5.13 -0.76 1.67
C LEU A 15 4.57 0.29 2.63
N VAL A 16 3.31 0.15 3.03
CA VAL A 16 2.69 1.02 4.02
C VAL A 16 3.43 0.90 5.36
N THR A 17 3.75 -0.31 5.82
CA THR A 17 4.50 -0.52 7.06
C THR A 17 5.90 0.08 7.02
N ASP A 18 6.64 -0.08 5.93
CA ASP A 18 7.98 0.49 5.78
C ASP A 18 7.95 2.03 5.75
N GLU A 19 6.99 2.64 5.05
CA GLU A 19 6.93 4.09 4.89
C GLU A 19 6.28 4.82 6.06
N THR A 20 5.26 4.22 6.67
CA THR A 20 4.41 4.88 7.68
C THR A 20 4.55 4.30 9.08
N GLY A 21 5.14 3.10 9.21
CA GLY A 21 5.22 2.37 10.47
C GLY A 21 3.90 1.73 10.93
N ILE A 22 2.86 1.80 10.10
CA ILE A 22 1.56 1.18 10.37
C ILE A 22 1.65 -0.32 10.18
N ASP A 23 1.05 -1.10 11.07
CA ASP A 23 1.10 -2.56 10.96
C ASP A 23 0.44 -3.05 9.67
N ALA A 24 1.09 -3.98 8.97
CA ALA A 24 0.55 -4.56 7.74
C ALA A 24 -0.84 -5.21 7.96
N SER A 25 -1.13 -5.66 9.18
CA SER A 25 -2.43 -6.20 9.57
C SER A 25 -3.54 -5.14 9.62
N GLU A 26 -3.16 -3.87 9.80
CA GLU A 26 -4.10 -2.76 9.75
C GLU A 26 -4.47 -2.38 8.32
N VAL A 27 -3.70 -2.82 7.31
CA VAL A 27 -3.96 -2.53 5.89
C VAL A 27 -4.94 -3.56 5.33
N ALA A 28 -6.17 -3.11 5.09
CA ALA A 28 -7.23 -3.92 4.52
C ALA A 28 -7.87 -3.22 3.32
N MET A 29 -8.43 -3.98 2.37
CA MET A 29 -9.14 -3.41 1.22
C MET A 29 -10.36 -2.53 1.61
N GLU A 30 -10.85 -2.70 2.83
CA GLU A 30 -12.02 -2.00 3.36
C GLU A 30 -11.65 -0.66 4.01
N LYS A 31 -10.35 -0.43 4.25
CA LYS A 31 -9.83 0.74 4.96
C LYS A 31 -9.28 1.78 4.01
N SER A 32 -9.46 3.05 4.38
CA SER A 32 -8.90 4.18 3.66
C SER A 32 -7.50 4.52 4.16
N PHE A 33 -6.54 4.66 3.25
CA PHE A 33 -5.18 5.08 3.59
C PHE A 33 -5.15 6.44 4.29
N THR A 34 -5.97 7.39 3.85
CA THR A 34 -5.96 8.75 4.43
C THR A 34 -6.90 8.89 5.64
N ASP A 35 -8.02 8.18 5.64
CA ASP A 35 -9.10 8.39 6.63
C ASP A 35 -9.00 7.42 7.82
N ASP A 36 -8.69 6.14 7.57
CA ASP A 36 -8.54 5.13 8.62
C ASP A 36 -7.10 5.00 9.10
N LEU A 37 -6.14 5.08 8.17
CA LEU A 37 -4.73 4.86 8.44
C LEU A 37 -3.95 6.17 8.66
N ASP A 38 -4.60 7.32 8.56
CA ASP A 38 -4.00 8.65 8.78
C ASP A 38 -2.71 8.87 7.97
N ILE A 39 -2.63 8.26 6.78
CA ILE A 39 -1.46 8.39 5.90
C ILE A 39 -1.53 9.74 5.20
N ASP A 40 -0.47 10.52 5.38
CA ASP A 40 -0.28 11.77 4.65
C ASP A 40 -0.26 11.55 3.13
N SER A 41 -0.83 12.50 2.40
CA SER A 41 -0.82 12.52 0.93
C SER A 41 0.57 12.38 0.29
N ILE A 42 1.62 12.84 0.98
CA ILE A 42 3.02 12.69 0.53
C ILE A 42 3.45 11.23 0.63
N SER A 43 3.22 10.58 1.77
CA SER A 43 3.53 9.17 1.98
C SER A 43 2.72 8.27 1.04
N MET A 44 1.45 8.62 0.77
CA MET A 44 0.63 7.93 -0.21
C MET A 44 1.26 7.95 -1.61
N MET A 45 1.79 9.10 -2.04
CA MET A 45 2.45 9.21 -3.35
C MET A 45 3.69 8.30 -3.42
N THR A 46 4.49 8.26 -2.36
CA THR A 46 5.66 7.38 -2.27
C THR A 46 5.27 5.90 -2.30
N ILE A 47 4.23 5.50 -1.55
CA ILE A 47 3.74 4.11 -1.52
C ILE A 47 3.24 3.70 -2.90
N VAL A 48 2.49 4.57 -3.60
CA VAL A 48 2.02 4.29 -4.96
C VAL A 48 3.19 4.11 -5.91
N VAL A 49 4.19 5.01 -5.92
CA VAL A 49 5.37 4.88 -6.79
C VAL A 49 6.14 3.58 -6.50
N ASN A 50 6.36 3.25 -5.23
CA ASN A 50 7.02 2.00 -4.86
C ASN A 50 6.18 0.77 -5.26
N ALA A 51 4.85 0.84 -5.13
CA ALA A 51 3.95 -0.22 -5.57
C ALA A 51 3.99 -0.40 -7.09
N GLU A 52 3.97 0.70 -7.85
CA GLU A 52 4.12 0.69 -9.31
C GLU A 52 5.43 0.03 -9.73
N GLU A 53 6.55 0.34 -9.07
CA GLU A 53 7.85 -0.29 -9.32
C GLU A 53 7.88 -1.77 -8.90
N LYS A 54 7.33 -2.11 -7.73
CA LYS A 54 7.31 -3.49 -7.18
C LYS A 54 6.45 -4.43 -8.03
N PHE A 55 5.29 -3.95 -8.48
CA PHE A 55 4.33 -4.75 -9.24
C PHE A 55 4.46 -4.57 -10.77
N GLY A 56 5.27 -3.60 -11.22
CA GLY A 56 5.43 -3.29 -12.65
C GLY A 56 4.14 -2.81 -13.31
N VAL A 57 3.30 -2.11 -12.55
CA VAL A 57 2.01 -1.59 -13.00
C VAL A 57 2.05 -0.07 -13.00
N THR A 58 1.31 0.57 -13.90
CA THR A 58 1.04 2.01 -13.87
C THR A 58 -0.43 2.22 -13.53
N ILE A 59 -0.70 3.01 -12.48
CA ILE A 59 -2.03 3.26 -11.89
C ILE A 59 -2.67 4.51 -12.49
#